data_AF-A0A1U8F5L9-F1
#
_entry.id   AF-A0A1U8F5L9-F1
#
_cell.length_a   1.000
_cell.length_b   1.000
_cell.length_c   1.000
_cell.angle_alpha   90.00
_cell.angle_beta   90.00
_cell.angle_gamma   90.00
#
_symmetry.space_group_name_H-M   'P 1'
#
loop_
_entity.id
_entity.type
_entity.pdbx_description
1 polymer ?
#
loop_
_entity_poly.entity_id
_entity_poly.type
_entity_poly.pdbx_seq_one_letter_code
_entity_poly.pdbx_strand_id
1 'polypeptide(L)'
;MGSYLPANLFCGLIILVVLCVSCPLVNCGAEDFFQSECLQVPISEFVGSVKSTIDTIRQVTSIVSKFANFFSDFRLFNAISDCLDLLELSADELTWTLTASQNPKGKNNSTGNLSADLRNYLSGALINQDTCIEGFDGTNGLVKNLVAGSLNQVTLLVRDILYMVRPAPKNAPQGQANDRRGNPWQWSRERKLTSNKQDSHSYPSWLKRKYRRWLLQAAPTKGVVADAVVALDGTGNFTRIKDAIEAAPQLSTKKFVIYIKRGVYNEYVEISKKKWNIMMIGDGIDVTVISGNRSFIDGWTTYRSATFAVKGQGFIARDMTFENTAGPEKHQAVAFRSDSDLSVLFRCAVRGYQDTLYAHSMRQFYRDCIITGTVDFIFGDSTAIFQNCQILARKGLPQQKNTITAQGRKETAETTGFSIQFSNISGEQDLLASLNSTFTYLGRPWKTYSRTVIMQSYMSSVIRPQGWLEWNGNVSLDTLYYAEYENYGPGAGFGARIKWPGYHLLNDSSQANNFTVAQFILGNSWLPPTGIKYTAGLAV
;
A
#
# COMPACT_ATOMS: atom_id res chain seq x y z
N MET A 1 19.73 103.29 -3.57
CA MET A 1 21.13 103.23 -3.12
C MET A 1 21.37 101.86 -2.53
N GLY A 2 22.20 101.03 -3.18
CA GLY A 2 22.89 99.82 -2.67
C GLY A 2 22.06 98.72 -1.99
N SER A 3 22.36 97.42 -2.05
CA SER A 3 23.50 96.70 -2.62
C SER A 3 23.24 95.18 -2.46
N TYR A 4 23.66 94.40 -3.47
CA TYR A 4 24.20 93.03 -3.46
C TYR A 4 23.41 91.79 -2.93
N LEU A 5 23.17 90.87 -3.88
CA LEU A 5 22.98 89.40 -3.87
C LEU A 5 24.29 88.62 -3.47
N PRO A 6 24.40 87.26 -3.51
CA PRO A 6 23.43 86.11 -3.55
C PRO A 6 23.82 84.85 -2.70
N ALA A 7 23.00 83.79 -2.73
CA ALA A 7 23.34 82.34 -2.95
C ALA A 7 22.28 81.41 -2.29
N ASN A 8 21.36 80.76 -3.03
CA ASN A 8 21.45 79.54 -3.88
C ASN A 8 21.29 78.20 -3.12
N LEU A 9 20.19 77.48 -3.37
CA LEU A 9 20.09 76.10 -3.91
C LEU A 9 18.62 75.60 -3.81
N PHE A 10 17.81 75.66 -4.88
CA PHE A 10 17.52 74.59 -5.87
C PHE A 10 17.02 73.24 -5.32
N CYS A 11 15.72 72.96 -5.51
CA CYS A 11 15.25 71.83 -6.33
C CYS A 11 13.73 71.93 -6.54
N GLY A 12 13.28 71.97 -7.80
CA GLY A 12 11.88 71.74 -8.17
C GLY A 12 11.81 70.54 -9.11
N LEU A 13 10.69 69.81 -9.13
CA LEU A 13 10.25 69.07 -10.32
C LEU A 13 8.83 68.48 -10.16
N ILE A 14 8.01 68.79 -11.16
CA ILE A 14 7.03 67.92 -11.86
C ILE A 14 5.80 67.39 -11.10
N ILE A 15 4.66 67.96 -11.49
CA ILE A 15 3.32 67.36 -11.38
C ILE A 15 3.18 66.37 -12.54
N LEU A 16 3.01 65.08 -12.24
CA LEU A 16 2.71 64.03 -13.21
C LEU A 16 1.26 63.56 -13.03
N VAL A 17 0.50 63.61 -14.13
CA VAL A 17 -0.90 63.22 -14.25
C VAL A 17 -1.04 61.70 -14.07
N VAL A 18 -1.84 61.26 -13.10
CA VAL A 18 -2.19 59.85 -12.89
C VAL A 18 -3.30 59.47 -13.86
N LEU A 19 -2.98 58.62 -14.84
CA LEU A 19 -3.97 57.90 -15.65
C LEU A 19 -4.53 56.75 -14.82
N CYS A 20 -5.83 56.83 -14.49
CA CYS A 20 -6.61 55.72 -13.96
C CYS A 20 -6.67 54.58 -14.98
N VAL A 21 -5.88 53.54 -14.78
CA VAL A 21 -6.13 52.22 -15.35
C VAL A 21 -6.95 51.44 -14.32
N SER A 22 -8.19 51.15 -14.68
CA SER A 22 -9.10 50.28 -13.93
C SER A 22 -8.53 48.86 -13.85
N CYS A 23 -7.89 48.53 -12.73
CA CYS A 23 -7.74 47.15 -12.31
C CYS A 23 -9.15 46.61 -11.97
N PRO A 24 -9.64 45.53 -12.60
CA PRO A 24 -10.73 44.80 -12.00
C PRO A 24 -10.18 44.20 -10.70
N LEU A 25 -10.81 44.55 -9.57
CA LEU A 25 -10.64 43.88 -8.29
C LEU A 25 -10.93 42.39 -8.53
N VAL A 26 -9.87 41.60 -8.68
CA VAL A 26 -9.95 40.15 -8.62
C VAL A 26 -10.37 39.84 -7.19
N ASN A 27 -11.60 39.37 -7.05
CA ASN A 27 -12.11 38.81 -5.82
C ASN A 27 -11.37 37.49 -5.59
N CYS A 28 -10.18 37.54 -4.98
CA CYS A 28 -9.40 36.35 -4.62
C CYS A 28 -10.18 35.55 -3.58
N GLY A 29 -10.94 34.57 -4.05
CA GLY A 29 -11.64 33.62 -3.20
C GLY A 29 -10.66 32.76 -2.43
N ALA A 30 -11.07 32.28 -1.26
CA ALA A 30 -10.32 31.36 -0.41
C ALA A 30 -9.97 29.99 -1.07
N GLU A 31 -10.36 29.76 -2.33
CA GLU A 31 -9.98 28.60 -3.13
C GLU A 31 -8.53 28.71 -3.67
N ASP A 32 -8.07 29.91 -4.03
CA ASP A 32 -6.70 30.12 -4.55
C ASP A 32 -5.62 29.87 -3.48
N PHE A 33 -5.96 30.06 -2.20
CA PHE A 33 -5.02 29.93 -1.08
C PHE A 33 -4.66 28.47 -0.75
N PHE A 34 -5.62 27.53 -0.91
CA PHE A 34 -5.34 26.10 -0.75
C PHE A 34 -4.60 25.52 -1.96
N GLN A 35 -4.81 26.10 -3.14
CA GLN A 35 -4.23 25.68 -4.41
C GLN A 35 -2.73 26.00 -4.50
N SER A 36 -2.30 27.13 -3.91
CA SER A 36 -0.90 27.56 -3.91
C SER A 36 0.00 26.78 -2.96
N GLU A 37 -0.50 25.89 -2.09
CA GLU A 37 0.32 25.08 -1.17
C GLU A 37 0.68 23.71 -1.74
N CYS A 38 -0.23 23.06 -2.49
CA CYS A 38 -0.07 21.67 -2.93
C CYS A 38 0.71 21.50 -4.24
N LEU A 39 0.64 22.46 -5.17
CA LEU A 39 1.22 22.34 -6.51
C LEU A 39 2.40 23.29 -6.72
N GLN A 40 3.41 22.83 -7.46
CA GLN A 40 4.58 23.63 -7.86
C GLN A 40 4.30 24.53 -9.07
N VAL A 41 3.22 24.23 -9.80
CA VAL A 41 2.79 24.90 -11.04
C VAL A 41 1.35 25.40 -10.88
N PRO A 42 0.88 26.33 -11.74
CA PRO A 42 -0.54 26.71 -11.79
C PRO A 42 -1.46 25.51 -12.01
N ILE A 43 -2.66 25.51 -11.42
CA ILE A 43 -3.59 24.37 -11.54
C ILE A 43 -3.99 24.09 -12.98
N SER A 44 -4.09 25.12 -13.83
CA SER A 44 -4.43 24.98 -15.24
C SER A 44 -3.38 24.19 -16.01
N GLU A 45 -2.10 24.41 -15.70
CA GLU A 45 -0.98 23.66 -16.26
C GLU A 45 -1.02 22.21 -15.77
N PHE A 46 -1.13 21.99 -14.45
CA PHE A 46 -1.24 20.66 -13.87
C PHE A 46 -2.40 19.84 -14.47
N VAL A 47 -3.60 20.42 -14.50
CA VAL A 47 -4.80 19.81 -15.07
C VAL A 47 -4.63 19.54 -16.57
N GLY A 48 -3.99 20.46 -17.30
CA GLY A 48 -3.66 20.29 -18.71
C GLY A 48 -2.76 19.07 -18.94
N SER A 49 -1.68 18.95 -18.17
CA SER A 49 -0.73 17.83 -18.24
C SER A 49 -1.39 16.50 -17.89
N VAL A 50 -2.21 16.45 -16.83
CA VAL A 50 -2.97 15.24 -16.46
C VAL A 50 -3.89 14.80 -17.58
N LYS A 51 -4.68 15.71 -18.17
CA LYS A 51 -5.58 15.39 -19.30
C LYS A 51 -4.83 14.88 -20.52
N SER A 52 -3.75 15.56 -20.91
CA SER A 52 -2.91 15.16 -22.05
C SER A 52 -2.28 13.78 -21.84
N THR A 53 -1.91 13.46 -20.60
CA THR A 53 -1.35 12.15 -20.25
C THR A 53 -2.40 11.04 -20.31
N ILE A 54 -3.63 11.30 -19.84
CA ILE A 54 -4.75 10.36 -20.01
C ILE A 54 -5.01 10.07 -21.49
N ASP A 55 -4.98 11.09 -22.36
CA ASP A 55 -5.16 10.91 -23.79
C ASP A 55 -4.01 10.11 -24.43
N THR A 56 -2.77 10.33 -23.98
CA THR A 56 -1.60 9.53 -24.38
C THR A 56 -1.77 8.07 -23.98
N ILE A 57 -2.21 7.80 -22.74
CA ILE A 57 -2.48 6.43 -22.27
C ILE A 57 -3.55 5.75 -23.13
N ARG A 58 -4.61 6.46 -23.52
CA ARG A 58 -5.65 5.91 -24.42
C ARG A 58 -5.08 5.54 -25.78
N GLN A 59 -4.18 6.36 -26.33
CA GLN A 59 -3.49 6.06 -27.59
C GLN A 59 -2.61 4.82 -27.46
N VAL A 60 -1.80 4.72 -26.40
CA VAL A 60 -0.95 3.56 -26.13
C VAL A 60 -1.79 2.30 -25.92
N THR A 61 -2.91 2.39 -25.18
CA THR A 61 -3.86 1.28 -24.98
C THR A 61 -4.39 0.77 -26.32
N SER A 62 -4.72 1.68 -27.25
CA SER A 62 -5.16 1.34 -28.61
C SER A 62 -4.06 0.68 -29.44
N ILE A 63 -2.79 1.00 -29.21
CA ILE A 63 -1.66 0.33 -29.85
C ILE A 63 -1.49 -1.08 -29.28
N VAL A 64 -1.45 -1.21 -27.96
CA VAL A 64 -1.26 -2.50 -27.27
C VAL A 64 -2.39 -3.47 -27.60
N SER A 65 -3.64 -3.00 -27.71
CA SER A 65 -4.80 -3.85 -27.98
C SER A 65 -4.77 -4.50 -29.37
N LYS A 66 -4.08 -3.92 -30.36
CA LYS A 66 -3.89 -4.52 -31.69
C LYS A 66 -3.14 -5.86 -31.62
N PHE A 67 -2.33 -6.05 -30.59
CA PHE A 67 -1.57 -7.27 -30.35
C PHE A 67 -2.40 -8.36 -29.66
N ALA A 68 -3.53 -8.02 -29.03
CA ALA A 68 -4.31 -8.98 -28.23
C ALA A 68 -4.89 -10.14 -29.05
N ASN A 69 -5.16 -9.94 -30.34
CA ASN A 69 -5.85 -10.93 -31.19
C ASN A 69 -4.90 -11.79 -32.04
N PHE A 70 -3.58 -11.60 -31.95
CA PHE A 70 -2.64 -12.12 -32.95
C PHE A 70 -1.78 -13.31 -32.50
N PHE A 71 -1.85 -13.75 -31.23
CA PHE A 71 -0.88 -14.70 -30.69
C PHE A 71 -1.51 -15.94 -30.06
N SER A 72 -0.94 -17.10 -30.40
CA SER A 72 -1.23 -18.40 -29.75
C SER A 72 -0.34 -18.67 -28.53
N ASP A 73 0.60 -17.76 -28.22
CA ASP A 73 1.49 -17.87 -27.07
C ASP A 73 0.77 -17.43 -25.78
N PHE A 74 0.60 -18.36 -24.86
CA PHE A 74 -0.11 -18.16 -23.60
C PHE A 74 0.53 -17.07 -22.73
N ARG A 75 1.86 -17.00 -22.66
CA ARG A 75 2.56 -16.00 -21.84
C ARG A 75 2.39 -14.61 -22.45
N LEU A 76 2.58 -14.50 -23.76
CA LEU A 76 2.40 -13.23 -24.46
C LEU A 76 0.96 -12.72 -24.35
N PHE A 77 -0.04 -13.60 -24.43
CA PHE A 77 -1.44 -13.23 -24.20
C PHE A 77 -1.65 -12.65 -22.80
N ASN A 78 -1.13 -13.30 -21.75
CA ASN A 78 -1.23 -12.79 -20.38
C ASN A 78 -0.50 -11.45 -20.21
N ALA A 79 0.68 -11.28 -20.81
CA ALA A 79 1.44 -10.03 -20.78
C ALA A 79 0.68 -8.86 -21.41
N ILE A 80 0.05 -9.09 -22.58
CA ILE A 80 -0.76 -8.07 -23.24
C ILE A 80 -2.01 -7.75 -22.41
N SER A 81 -2.69 -8.77 -21.88
CA SER A 81 -3.86 -8.56 -21.02
C SER A 81 -3.52 -7.79 -19.75
N ASP A 82 -2.37 -8.08 -19.13
CA ASP A 82 -1.86 -7.30 -17.99
C ASP A 82 -1.61 -5.86 -18.37
N CYS A 83 -0.94 -5.64 -19.49
CA CYS A 83 -0.62 -4.29 -19.91
C CYS A 83 -1.88 -3.44 -20.13
N LEU A 84 -2.92 -4.02 -20.74
CA LEU A 84 -4.19 -3.34 -20.96
C LEU A 84 -4.90 -3.02 -19.63
N ASP A 85 -4.96 -3.98 -18.71
CA ASP A 85 -5.55 -3.77 -17.38
C ASP A 85 -4.80 -2.67 -16.60
N LEU A 86 -3.47 -2.68 -16.66
CA LEU A 86 -2.59 -1.73 -15.96
C LEU A 86 -2.69 -0.33 -16.57
N LEU A 87 -2.76 -0.20 -17.90
CA LEU A 87 -3.00 1.08 -18.56
C LEU A 87 -4.38 1.66 -18.21
N GLU A 88 -5.40 0.81 -18.12
CA GLU A 88 -6.74 1.24 -17.68
C GLU A 88 -6.74 1.67 -16.20
N LEU A 89 -5.95 1.02 -15.34
CA LEU A 89 -5.75 1.45 -13.95
C LEU A 89 -5.03 2.81 -13.88
N SER A 90 -3.94 3.00 -14.63
CA SER A 90 -3.24 4.30 -14.70
C SER A 90 -4.16 5.44 -15.16
N ALA A 91 -5.04 5.18 -16.14
CA ALA A 91 -6.00 6.18 -16.59
C ALA A 91 -7.01 6.56 -15.49
N ASP A 92 -7.46 5.59 -14.69
CA ASP A 92 -8.35 5.84 -13.55
C ASP A 92 -7.65 6.61 -12.43
N GLU A 93 -6.41 6.26 -12.10
CA GLU A 93 -5.61 6.94 -11.08
C GLU A 93 -5.30 8.40 -11.45
N LEU A 94 -5.03 8.67 -12.73
CA LEU A 94 -4.93 10.04 -13.25
C LEU A 94 -6.28 10.77 -13.24
N THR A 95 -7.37 10.06 -13.48
CA THR A 95 -8.73 10.63 -13.35
C THR A 95 -9.07 10.97 -11.90
N TRP A 96 -8.64 10.15 -10.94
CA TRP A 96 -8.75 10.44 -9.50
C TRP A 96 -7.89 11.64 -9.12
N THR A 97 -6.66 11.72 -9.65
CA THR A 97 -5.75 12.87 -9.49
C THR A 97 -6.42 14.16 -9.97
N LEU A 98 -7.02 14.13 -11.17
CA LEU A 98 -7.77 15.26 -11.71
C LEU A 98 -8.96 15.62 -10.81
N THR A 99 -9.78 14.65 -10.44
CA THR A 99 -10.98 14.89 -9.61
C THR A 99 -10.62 15.46 -8.24
N ALA A 100 -9.58 14.94 -7.60
CA ALA A 100 -9.11 15.41 -6.30
C ALA A 100 -8.55 16.83 -6.39
N SER A 101 -7.80 17.16 -7.45
CA SER A 101 -7.27 18.52 -7.66
C SER A 101 -8.37 19.56 -7.89
N GLN A 102 -9.46 19.18 -8.56
CA GLN A 102 -10.56 20.09 -8.90
C GLN A 102 -11.60 20.21 -7.78
N ASN A 103 -11.74 19.18 -6.93
CA ASN A 103 -12.65 19.17 -5.79
C ASN A 103 -11.95 18.71 -4.50
N PRO A 104 -11.06 19.54 -3.93
CA PRO A 104 -10.26 19.16 -2.77
C PRO A 104 -11.08 18.95 -1.49
N LYS A 105 -12.34 19.42 -1.45
CA LYS A 105 -13.29 19.19 -0.33
C LYS A 105 -14.27 18.04 -0.59
N GLY A 106 -14.07 17.27 -1.67
CA GLY A 106 -14.90 16.11 -1.97
C GLY A 106 -14.89 15.09 -0.84
N LYS A 107 -16.07 14.59 -0.44
CA LYS A 107 -16.22 13.54 0.58
C LYS A 107 -15.89 12.13 0.03
N ASN A 108 -14.79 12.00 -0.69
CA ASN A 108 -14.39 10.73 -1.27
C ASN A 108 -13.42 10.02 -0.32
N ASN A 109 -13.34 8.68 -0.41
CA ASN A 109 -12.42 7.84 0.37
C ASN A 109 -10.97 8.29 0.09
N SER A 110 -10.46 9.22 0.89
CA SER A 110 -9.13 9.80 0.76
C SER A 110 -8.64 10.09 2.18
N THR A 111 -7.37 10.41 2.32
CA THR A 111 -6.80 10.70 3.64
C THR A 111 -7.13 12.10 4.15
N GLY A 112 -7.76 12.94 3.33
CA GLY A 112 -7.97 14.36 3.60
C GLY A 112 -6.72 15.22 3.39
N ASN A 113 -5.58 14.61 3.02
CA ASN A 113 -4.36 15.32 2.66
C ASN A 113 -4.16 15.24 1.14
N LEU A 114 -4.54 16.32 0.45
CA LEU A 114 -4.54 16.36 -1.02
C LEU A 114 -3.16 16.03 -1.61
N SER A 115 -2.09 16.64 -1.12
CA SER A 115 -0.73 16.39 -1.64
C SER A 115 -0.34 14.91 -1.51
N ALA A 116 -0.61 14.31 -0.35
CA ALA A 116 -0.32 12.89 -0.13
C ALA A 116 -1.17 11.98 -1.03
N ASP A 117 -2.45 12.30 -1.21
CA ASP A 117 -3.36 11.54 -2.08
C ASP A 117 -2.95 11.63 -3.56
N LEU A 118 -2.65 12.84 -4.07
CA LEU A 118 -2.20 13.02 -5.47
C LEU A 118 -0.91 12.25 -5.73
N ARG A 119 0.09 12.35 -4.84
CA ARG A 119 1.36 11.61 -4.98
C ARG A 119 1.15 10.10 -4.89
N ASN A 120 0.23 9.63 -4.05
CA ASN A 120 -0.10 8.21 -3.94
C ASN A 120 -0.69 7.68 -5.26
N TYR A 121 -1.67 8.38 -5.84
CA TYR A 121 -2.27 7.97 -7.12
C TYR A 121 -1.26 8.01 -8.26
N LEU A 122 -0.43 9.05 -8.33
CA LEU A 122 0.60 9.18 -9.36
C LEU A 122 1.72 8.13 -9.22
N SER A 123 2.09 7.76 -7.99
CA SER A 123 3.05 6.65 -7.76
C SER A 123 2.44 5.31 -8.21
N GLY A 124 1.15 5.07 -7.90
CA GLY A 124 0.42 3.92 -8.43
C GLY A 124 0.39 3.89 -9.96
N ALA A 125 0.18 5.05 -10.58
CA ALA A 125 0.17 5.16 -12.03
C ALA A 125 1.52 4.81 -12.64
N LEU A 126 2.65 5.19 -12.01
CA LEU A 126 4.01 4.89 -12.48
C LEU A 126 4.36 3.40 -12.46
N ILE A 127 4.11 2.71 -11.34
CA ILE A 127 4.45 1.28 -11.21
C ILE A 127 3.63 0.40 -12.16
N ASN A 128 2.44 0.85 -12.58
CA ASN A 128 1.63 0.15 -13.56
C ASN A 128 2.31 0.01 -14.93
N GLN A 129 3.04 1.03 -15.43
CA GLN A 129 3.74 0.90 -16.72
C GLN A 129 4.92 -0.06 -16.62
N ASP A 130 5.64 -0.05 -15.50
CA ASP A 130 6.75 -0.97 -15.26
C ASP A 130 6.29 -2.41 -15.21
N THR A 131 5.23 -2.66 -14.45
CA THR A 131 4.64 -4.00 -14.32
C THR A 131 4.12 -4.49 -15.67
N CYS A 132 3.58 -3.59 -16.52
CA CYS A 132 3.25 -3.95 -17.89
C CYS A 132 4.50 -4.43 -18.65
N ILE A 133 5.60 -3.66 -18.64
CA ILE A 133 6.83 -3.99 -19.39
C ILE A 133 7.43 -5.31 -18.90
N GLU A 134 7.45 -5.54 -17.59
CA GLU A 134 7.94 -6.78 -16.96
C GLU A 134 7.06 -7.99 -17.26
N GLY A 135 5.76 -7.79 -17.49
CA GLY A 135 4.86 -8.86 -17.95
C GLY A 135 5.35 -9.55 -19.22
N PHE A 136 6.11 -8.85 -20.08
CA PHE A 136 6.71 -9.41 -21.30
C PHE A 136 8.03 -10.15 -21.06
N ASP A 137 8.51 -10.28 -19.82
CA ASP A 137 9.68 -11.10 -19.54
C ASP A 137 9.42 -12.57 -19.87
N GLY A 138 10.32 -13.16 -20.65
CA GLY A 138 10.17 -14.52 -21.17
C GLY A 138 9.30 -14.64 -22.42
N THR A 139 8.83 -13.54 -23.03
CA THR A 139 8.16 -13.55 -24.35
C THR A 139 9.13 -13.23 -25.49
N ASN A 140 8.63 -13.23 -26.74
CA ASN A 140 9.40 -12.68 -27.86
C ASN A 140 9.71 -11.18 -27.62
N GLY A 141 10.95 -10.76 -27.88
CA GLY A 141 11.41 -9.40 -27.55
C GLY A 141 10.85 -8.30 -28.46
N LEU A 142 10.28 -8.65 -29.63
CA LEU A 142 9.78 -7.68 -30.60
C LEU A 142 8.58 -6.90 -30.07
N VAL A 143 7.56 -7.60 -29.56
CA VAL A 143 6.37 -6.94 -28.99
C VAL A 143 6.77 -6.15 -27.75
N LYS A 144 7.64 -6.71 -26.89
CA LYS A 144 8.17 -6.02 -25.72
C LYS A 144 8.82 -4.69 -26.08
N ASN A 145 9.69 -4.64 -27.09
CA ASN A 145 10.40 -3.42 -27.48
C ASN A 145 9.45 -2.34 -28.03
N LEU A 146 8.45 -2.74 -28.82
CA LEU A 146 7.42 -1.82 -29.33
C LEU A 146 6.57 -1.24 -28.21
N VAL A 147 6.09 -2.10 -27.31
CA VAL A 147 5.27 -1.70 -26.16
C VAL A 147 6.07 -0.82 -25.19
N ALA A 148 7.33 -1.18 -24.91
CA ALA A 148 8.23 -0.39 -24.05
C ALA A 148 8.48 1.03 -24.61
N GLY A 149 8.65 1.18 -25.93
CA GLY A 149 8.82 2.49 -26.55
C GLY A 149 7.62 3.42 -26.30
N SER A 150 6.40 2.91 -26.48
CA SER A 150 5.17 3.68 -26.22
C SER A 150 4.96 3.98 -24.73
N LEU A 151 5.26 3.02 -23.85
CA LEU A 151 5.10 3.19 -22.40
C LEU A 151 6.13 4.13 -21.77
N ASN A 152 7.33 4.23 -22.35
CA ASN A 152 8.34 5.17 -21.86
C ASN A 152 7.83 6.61 -21.93
N GLN A 153 7.08 6.97 -22.98
CA GLN A 153 6.45 8.28 -23.08
C GLN A 153 5.43 8.51 -21.95
N VAL A 154 4.56 7.53 -21.69
CA VAL A 154 3.58 7.61 -20.58
C VAL A 154 4.30 7.75 -19.24
N THR A 155 5.33 6.94 -19.02
CA THR A 155 6.12 6.94 -17.77
C THR A 155 6.74 8.32 -17.52
N LEU A 156 7.34 8.94 -18.54
CA LEU A 156 7.90 10.29 -18.44
C LEU A 156 6.83 11.34 -18.12
N LEU A 157 5.67 11.28 -18.77
CA LEU A 157 4.58 12.22 -18.52
C LEU A 157 4.01 12.10 -17.10
N VAL A 158 3.76 10.88 -16.62
CA VAL A 158 3.28 10.66 -15.24
C VAL A 158 4.35 11.12 -14.24
N ARG A 159 5.62 10.86 -14.52
CA ARG A 159 6.75 11.32 -13.70
C ARG A 159 6.77 12.84 -13.60
N ASP A 160 6.67 13.55 -14.72
CA ASP A 160 6.66 15.01 -14.74
C ASP A 160 5.51 15.57 -13.90
N ILE A 161 4.31 14.99 -14.02
CA ILE A 161 3.15 15.35 -13.19
C ILE A 161 3.41 15.08 -11.70
N LEU A 162 4.04 13.95 -11.35
CA LEU A 162 4.42 13.65 -9.97
C LEU A 162 5.35 14.72 -9.39
N TYR A 163 6.31 15.21 -10.16
CA TYR A 163 7.20 16.30 -9.75
C TYR A 163 6.50 17.67 -9.68
N MET A 164 5.36 17.86 -10.35
CA MET A 164 4.52 19.06 -10.19
C MET A 164 3.82 19.13 -8.82
N VAL A 165 3.68 18.02 -8.09
CA VAL A 165 3.02 18.00 -6.77
C VAL A 165 4.06 18.21 -5.65
N ARG A 166 3.85 19.21 -4.79
CA ARG A 166 4.72 19.43 -3.63
C ARG A 166 4.61 18.27 -2.63
N PRO A 167 5.69 17.91 -1.93
CA PRO A 167 5.60 16.98 -0.80
C PRO A 167 4.67 17.52 0.29
N ALA A 168 3.92 16.64 0.95
CA ALA A 168 3.09 17.06 2.08
C ALA A 168 3.97 17.66 3.20
N PRO A 169 3.59 18.79 3.81
CA PRO A 169 4.34 19.38 4.91
C PRO A 169 4.38 18.41 6.09
N LYS A 170 5.59 18.06 6.54
CA LYS A 170 5.84 17.04 7.56
C LYS A 170 5.30 17.39 8.95
N ASN A 171 4.88 18.64 9.17
CA ASN A 171 4.48 19.20 10.47
C ASN A 171 3.16 19.99 10.41
N ALA A 172 2.16 19.55 9.64
CA ALA A 172 0.83 20.13 9.80
C ALA A 172 0.29 19.74 11.20
N PRO A 173 -0.09 20.70 12.07
CA PRO A 173 -0.79 20.37 13.30
C PRO A 173 -2.07 19.64 12.88
N GLN A 174 -2.25 18.41 13.34
CA GLN A 174 -3.54 17.74 13.19
C GLN A 174 -4.56 18.65 13.86
N GLY A 175 -5.48 19.21 13.05
CA GLY A 175 -6.56 20.04 13.54
C GLY A 175 -7.21 19.31 14.71
N GLN A 176 -7.26 19.99 15.86
CA GLN A 176 -7.90 19.51 17.07
C GLN A 176 -9.26 18.93 16.70
N ALA A 177 -9.39 17.60 16.76
CA ALA A 177 -10.69 17.00 16.95
C ALA A 177 -11.21 17.63 18.25
N ASN A 178 -12.33 18.35 18.16
CA ASN A 178 -13.00 18.95 19.30
C ASN A 178 -13.45 17.84 20.26
N ASP A 179 -12.55 17.39 21.13
CA ASP A 179 -12.87 16.65 22.34
C ASP A 179 -13.50 17.63 23.34
N ARG A 180 -14.79 17.89 23.12
CA ARG A 180 -15.62 18.47 24.17
C ARG A 180 -16.18 17.34 25.03
N ARG A 181 -15.52 17.19 26.19
CA ARG A 181 -16.01 16.68 27.49
C ARG A 181 -15.92 15.16 27.75
N GLY A 182 -15.01 14.82 28.65
CA GLY A 182 -15.04 13.60 29.48
C GLY A 182 -13.74 13.43 30.28
N ASN A 183 -13.79 13.69 31.59
CA ASN A 183 -12.64 13.69 32.52
C ASN A 183 -11.85 12.36 32.56
N PRO A 184 -10.54 12.38 32.89
CA PRO A 184 -9.68 11.21 32.90
C PRO A 184 -9.79 10.41 34.21
N TRP A 185 -10.25 9.16 34.14
CA TRP A 185 -10.16 8.22 35.27
C TRP A 185 -9.01 7.24 35.07
N GLN A 186 -7.89 7.63 35.67
CA GLN A 186 -6.95 6.82 36.47
C GLN A 186 -7.11 5.29 36.40
N TRP A 187 -6.11 4.61 35.84
CA TRP A 187 -5.92 3.18 36.00
C TRP A 187 -5.34 2.88 37.39
N SER A 188 -6.13 2.23 38.25
CA SER A 188 -5.61 1.50 39.41
C SER A 188 -5.81 0.00 39.22
N ARG A 189 -4.71 -0.72 39.45
CA ARG A 189 -4.65 -2.19 39.54
C ARG A 189 -5.54 -2.65 40.70
N GLU A 190 -6.36 -3.67 40.48
CA GLU A 190 -6.60 -4.68 41.51
C GLU A 190 -7.14 -6.00 40.93
N ARG A 191 -6.43 -7.08 41.23
CA ARG A 191 -6.86 -8.47 41.06
C ARG A 191 -7.77 -8.81 42.23
N LYS A 192 -8.92 -9.46 41.97
CA LYS A 192 -9.53 -10.38 42.93
C LYS A 192 -10.31 -11.49 42.23
N LEU A 193 -9.78 -12.70 42.34
CA LEU A 193 -10.46 -13.97 42.13
C LEU A 193 -11.38 -14.23 43.33
N THR A 194 -12.62 -14.64 43.08
CA THR A 194 -13.36 -15.56 43.99
C THR A 194 -14.25 -16.48 43.15
N SER A 195 -14.29 -17.74 43.56
CA SER A 195 -14.94 -18.88 42.91
C SER A 195 -16.25 -19.29 43.59
N ASN A 196 -17.12 -19.93 42.80
CA ASN A 196 -18.16 -20.93 43.12
C ASN A 196 -19.48 -20.50 43.80
N LYS A 197 -20.61 -20.68 43.09
CA LYS A 197 -21.58 -21.80 43.28
C LYS A 197 -22.77 -21.77 42.29
N GLN A 198 -22.93 -22.89 41.56
CA GLN A 198 -24.15 -23.62 41.17
C GLN A 198 -25.44 -22.93 40.66
N ASP A 199 -25.73 -23.22 39.38
CA ASP A 199 -27.00 -23.40 38.65
C ASP A 199 -28.34 -22.85 39.21
N SER A 200 -28.93 -21.93 38.45
CA SER A 200 -30.29 -22.12 37.89
C SER A 200 -30.53 -21.15 36.73
N HIS A 201 -30.99 -21.69 35.59
CA HIS A 201 -31.29 -20.94 34.38
C HIS A 201 -32.51 -20.04 34.56
N SER A 202 -32.29 -18.77 34.89
CA SER A 202 -33.31 -17.72 34.75
C SER A 202 -32.65 -16.44 34.27
N TYR A 203 -32.90 -16.08 33.01
CA TYR A 203 -32.43 -14.81 32.47
C TYR A 203 -33.28 -13.67 33.04
N PRO A 204 -32.66 -12.53 33.42
CA PRO A 204 -33.39 -11.37 33.91
C PRO A 204 -34.52 -10.92 32.96
N SER A 205 -35.64 -10.49 33.52
CA SER A 205 -36.87 -10.12 32.79
C SER A 205 -36.69 -8.97 31.80
N TRP A 206 -35.64 -8.14 31.96
CA TRP A 206 -35.30 -7.06 31.04
C TRP A 206 -34.63 -7.54 29.74
N LEU A 207 -34.18 -8.80 29.68
CA LEU A 207 -33.49 -9.36 28.52
C LEU A 207 -34.49 -9.94 27.50
N LYS A 208 -34.88 -9.11 26.53
CA LYS A 208 -35.84 -9.45 25.46
C LYS A 208 -35.39 -10.68 24.67
N ARG A 209 -36.35 -11.50 24.20
CA ARG A 209 -36.14 -12.79 23.50
C ARG A 209 -35.22 -12.72 22.26
N LYS A 210 -35.18 -11.56 21.57
CA LYS A 210 -34.26 -11.21 20.48
C LYS A 210 -32.78 -11.23 20.90
N TYR A 211 -32.47 -10.82 22.13
CA TYR A 211 -31.09 -10.78 22.65
C TYR A 211 -30.63 -12.13 23.22
N ARG A 212 -31.57 -13.03 23.53
CA ARG A 212 -31.25 -14.41 23.93
C ARG A 212 -30.66 -15.22 22.77
N ARG A 213 -31.10 -14.95 21.53
CA ARG A 213 -30.55 -15.54 20.30
C ARG A 213 -29.13 -15.02 19.98
N TRP A 214 -28.82 -13.78 20.39
CA TRP A 214 -27.50 -13.14 20.29
C TRP A 214 -26.44 -13.75 21.20
N LEU A 215 -26.85 -14.32 22.34
CA LEU A 215 -25.95 -14.98 23.30
C LEU A 215 -25.72 -16.47 22.98
N LEU A 216 -26.59 -17.07 22.16
CA LEU A 216 -26.52 -18.48 21.78
C LEU A 216 -25.76 -18.72 20.46
N GLN A 217 -25.30 -17.65 19.79
CA GLN A 217 -24.39 -17.74 18.65
C GLN A 217 -23.01 -17.25 19.08
N ALA A 218 -22.22 -18.15 19.67
CA ALA A 218 -20.78 -17.99 19.69
C ALA A 218 -20.26 -18.14 18.25
N ALA A 219 -20.46 -17.10 17.43
CA ALA A 219 -19.96 -17.01 16.06
C ALA A 219 -18.64 -16.21 16.02
N PRO A 220 -17.70 -16.53 15.10
CA PRO A 220 -16.44 -15.81 14.93
C PRO A 220 -16.62 -14.31 14.61
N THR A 221 -17.79 -13.94 14.09
CA THR A 221 -18.21 -12.57 13.81
C THR A 221 -18.70 -11.88 15.08
N LYS A 222 -17.80 -11.51 15.99
CA LYS A 222 -18.14 -10.68 17.18
C LYS A 222 -18.86 -9.38 16.75
N GLY A 223 -20.19 -9.42 16.66
CA GLY A 223 -21.06 -8.27 16.40
C GLY A 223 -21.09 -7.69 14.98
N VAL A 224 -20.44 -8.33 13.99
CA VAL A 224 -20.52 -7.90 12.57
C VAL A 224 -21.55 -8.77 11.86
N VAL A 225 -22.58 -8.14 11.28
CA VAL A 225 -23.58 -8.84 10.45
C VAL A 225 -23.01 -8.99 9.04
N ALA A 226 -23.01 -10.22 8.51
CA ALA A 226 -22.59 -10.49 7.13
C ALA A 226 -23.70 -10.16 6.14
N ASP A 227 -23.35 -9.52 5.02
CA ASP A 227 -24.24 -9.27 3.88
C ASP A 227 -24.34 -10.51 2.97
N ALA A 228 -23.27 -11.29 2.91
CA ALA A 228 -23.22 -12.58 2.20
C ALA A 228 -22.41 -13.62 2.99
N VAL A 229 -22.83 -14.88 2.90
CA VAL A 229 -22.11 -16.03 3.48
C VAL A 229 -21.67 -16.98 2.36
N VAL A 230 -20.39 -17.35 2.37
CA VAL A 230 -19.83 -18.37 1.47
C VAL A 230 -19.54 -19.63 2.26
N ALA A 231 -20.03 -20.78 1.80
CA ALA A 231 -19.79 -22.07 2.45
C ALA A 231 -19.73 -23.22 1.42
N LEU A 232 -18.66 -24.01 1.45
CA LEU A 232 -18.48 -25.15 0.54
C LEU A 232 -19.54 -26.25 0.75
N ASP A 233 -20.07 -26.37 1.96
CA ASP A 233 -21.10 -27.35 2.33
C ASP A 233 -22.53 -26.95 1.90
N GLY A 234 -22.68 -25.83 1.19
CA GLY A 234 -23.97 -25.34 0.72
C GLY A 234 -24.83 -24.66 1.80
N THR A 235 -24.32 -24.47 3.02
CA THR A 235 -25.07 -23.83 4.12
C THR A 235 -25.00 -22.29 4.10
N GLY A 236 -24.33 -21.71 3.11
CA GLY A 236 -24.21 -20.27 2.87
C GLY A 236 -25.13 -19.77 1.76
N ASN A 237 -25.02 -18.48 1.41
CA ASN A 237 -25.67 -17.91 0.24
C ASN A 237 -24.99 -18.35 -1.07
N PHE A 238 -23.67 -18.54 -1.03
CA PHE A 238 -22.85 -18.94 -2.17
C PHE A 238 -21.93 -20.10 -1.78
N THR A 239 -21.53 -20.90 -2.77
CA THR A 239 -20.48 -21.93 -2.59
C THR A 239 -19.11 -21.44 -3.08
N ARG A 240 -19.08 -20.40 -3.90
CA ARG A 240 -17.86 -19.78 -4.44
C ARG A 240 -17.68 -18.36 -3.93
N ILE A 241 -16.43 -17.96 -3.76
CA ILE A 241 -16.08 -16.62 -3.28
C ILE A 241 -16.35 -15.57 -4.36
N LYS A 242 -16.06 -15.90 -5.62
CA LYS A 242 -16.31 -14.98 -6.76
C LYS A 242 -17.76 -14.55 -6.85
N ASP A 243 -18.69 -15.49 -6.73
CA ASP A 243 -20.12 -15.23 -6.86
C ASP A 243 -20.60 -14.24 -5.77
N ALA A 244 -20.08 -14.35 -4.55
CA ALA A 244 -20.37 -13.40 -3.47
C ALA A 244 -19.81 -11.99 -3.74
N ILE A 245 -18.62 -11.89 -4.35
CA ILE A 245 -18.02 -10.61 -4.75
C ILE A 245 -18.82 -9.99 -5.90
N GLU A 246 -19.25 -10.80 -6.87
CA GLU A 246 -20.06 -10.34 -7.99
C GLU A 246 -21.41 -9.79 -7.54
N ALA A 247 -22.04 -10.39 -6.53
CA ALA A 247 -23.28 -9.92 -5.93
C ALA A 247 -23.15 -8.57 -5.18
N ALA A 248 -21.94 -8.19 -4.74
CA ALA A 248 -21.73 -6.94 -4.02
C ALA A 248 -22.00 -5.70 -4.91
N PRO A 249 -22.51 -4.58 -4.36
CA PRO A 249 -22.70 -3.35 -5.13
C PRO A 249 -21.36 -2.78 -5.63
N GLN A 250 -21.40 -2.13 -6.79
CA GLN A 250 -20.24 -1.40 -7.32
C GLN A 250 -20.15 0.01 -6.71
N LEU A 251 -18.92 0.50 -6.52
CA LEU A 251 -18.59 1.85 -6.03
C LEU A 251 -19.33 2.24 -4.73
N SER A 252 -19.62 1.23 -3.89
CA SER A 252 -20.35 1.43 -2.63
C SER A 252 -19.48 2.18 -1.63
N THR A 253 -20.04 3.23 -1.03
CA THR A 253 -19.46 3.92 0.13
C THR A 253 -19.71 3.17 1.44
N LYS A 254 -20.62 2.18 1.42
CA LYS A 254 -20.88 1.30 2.56
C LYS A 254 -20.05 0.03 2.44
N LYS A 255 -19.60 -0.46 3.59
CA LYS A 255 -18.92 -1.74 3.71
C LYS A 255 -19.87 -2.89 3.36
N PHE A 256 -19.42 -3.80 2.50
CA PHE A 256 -20.13 -5.04 2.17
C PHE A 256 -19.36 -6.23 2.75
N VAL A 257 -19.96 -6.93 3.71
CA VAL A 257 -19.31 -7.97 4.51
C VAL A 257 -19.61 -9.36 3.95
N ILE A 258 -18.57 -10.04 3.48
CA ILE A 258 -18.60 -11.44 3.05
C ILE A 258 -17.98 -12.30 4.14
N TYR A 259 -18.80 -13.14 4.77
CA TYR A 259 -18.33 -14.15 5.72
C TYR A 259 -18.06 -15.46 4.99
N ILE A 260 -16.84 -15.97 5.10
CA ILE A 260 -16.39 -17.19 4.43
C ILE A 260 -16.15 -18.23 5.51
N LYS A 261 -16.94 -19.30 5.46
CA LYS A 261 -16.78 -20.41 6.41
C LYS A 261 -15.45 -21.13 6.19
N ARG A 262 -15.10 -21.99 7.14
CA ARG A 262 -13.95 -22.90 7.01
C ARG A 262 -14.03 -23.72 5.72
N GLY A 263 -12.88 -23.97 5.14
CA GLY A 263 -12.73 -24.70 3.88
C GLY A 263 -11.48 -24.28 3.15
N VAL A 264 -11.05 -25.14 2.23
CA VAL A 264 -10.01 -24.81 1.24
C VAL A 264 -10.71 -24.49 -0.08
N TYR A 265 -10.68 -23.22 -0.45
CA TYR A 265 -11.28 -22.67 -1.64
C TYR A 265 -10.23 -22.60 -2.75
N ASN A 266 -10.27 -23.57 -3.66
CA ASN A 266 -9.38 -23.61 -4.83
C ASN A 266 -9.90 -22.66 -5.92
N GLU A 267 -9.69 -21.35 -5.73
CA GLU A 267 -10.22 -20.28 -6.57
C GLU A 267 -9.17 -19.19 -6.82
N TYR A 268 -9.05 -18.74 -8.08
CA TYR A 268 -8.28 -17.55 -8.44
C TYR A 268 -9.15 -16.30 -8.41
N VAL A 269 -9.15 -15.54 -7.33
CA VAL A 269 -10.11 -14.46 -7.09
C VAL A 269 -9.51 -13.10 -7.43
N GLU A 270 -10.25 -12.26 -8.16
CA GLU A 270 -9.89 -10.86 -8.39
C GLU A 270 -11.05 -9.93 -8.01
N ILE A 271 -10.83 -9.01 -7.07
CA ILE A 271 -11.75 -7.92 -6.75
C ILE A 271 -11.43 -6.74 -7.67
N SER A 272 -12.33 -6.46 -8.61
CA SER A 272 -12.13 -5.40 -9.60
C SER A 272 -12.14 -4.00 -8.97
N LYS A 273 -11.56 -3.03 -9.68
CA LYS A 273 -11.47 -1.61 -9.27
C LYS A 273 -12.82 -0.95 -8.97
N LYS A 274 -13.93 -1.52 -9.46
CA LYS A 274 -15.30 -1.04 -9.20
C LYS A 274 -15.93 -1.60 -7.92
N LYS A 275 -15.31 -2.56 -7.24
CA LYS A 275 -15.86 -3.22 -6.05
C LYS A 275 -15.21 -2.64 -4.79
N TRP A 276 -15.74 -1.50 -4.32
CA TRP A 276 -15.20 -0.77 -3.17
C TRP A 276 -15.74 -1.31 -1.84
N ASN A 277 -14.95 -1.14 -0.77
CA ASN A 277 -15.32 -1.41 0.61
C ASN A 277 -15.81 -2.84 0.88
N ILE A 278 -15.25 -3.83 0.17
CA ILE A 278 -15.47 -5.24 0.46
C ILE A 278 -14.70 -5.62 1.73
N MET A 279 -15.38 -6.22 2.70
CA MET A 279 -14.77 -6.82 3.88
C MET A 279 -14.98 -8.34 3.86
N MET A 280 -13.90 -9.10 3.90
CA MET A 280 -13.93 -10.56 3.96
C MET A 280 -13.50 -11.04 5.34
N ILE A 281 -14.29 -11.94 5.94
CA ILE A 281 -14.03 -12.50 7.28
C ILE A 281 -14.06 -14.03 7.17
N GLY A 282 -12.97 -14.69 7.54
CA GLY A 282 -12.91 -16.15 7.63
C GLY A 282 -13.35 -16.69 9.00
N ASP A 283 -13.47 -18.02 9.10
CA ASP A 283 -13.66 -18.74 10.38
C ASP A 283 -12.41 -18.73 11.26
N GLY A 284 -11.25 -18.43 10.69
CA GLY A 284 -9.95 -18.46 11.34
C GLY A 284 -8.82 -18.62 10.34
N ILE A 285 -7.66 -18.06 10.70
CA ILE A 285 -6.45 -18.03 9.86
C ILE A 285 -6.08 -19.43 9.33
N ASP A 286 -6.17 -20.48 10.13
CA ASP A 286 -5.75 -21.83 9.74
C ASP A 286 -6.85 -22.69 9.10
N VAL A 287 -8.09 -22.21 9.03
CA VAL A 287 -9.24 -23.04 8.62
C VAL A 287 -10.02 -22.49 7.43
N THR A 288 -9.91 -21.19 7.12
CA THR A 288 -10.44 -20.61 5.88
C THR A 288 -9.27 -20.23 4.97
N VAL A 289 -9.06 -21.01 3.91
CA VAL A 289 -7.90 -20.92 3.03
C VAL A 289 -8.36 -20.71 1.59
N ILE A 290 -7.85 -19.67 0.91
CA ILE A 290 -7.95 -19.52 -0.54
C ILE A 290 -6.63 -19.97 -1.15
N SER A 291 -6.69 -20.98 -2.01
CA SER A 291 -5.50 -21.69 -2.51
C SER A 291 -5.44 -21.68 -4.04
N GLY A 292 -4.24 -21.48 -4.57
CA GLY A 292 -3.91 -21.52 -5.99
C GLY A 292 -2.47 -21.99 -6.20
N ASN A 293 -2.04 -22.08 -7.45
CA ASN A 293 -0.73 -22.59 -7.84
C ASN A 293 -0.22 -22.04 -9.18
N ARG A 294 -0.75 -20.90 -9.66
CA ARG A 294 -0.21 -20.24 -10.86
C ARG A 294 1.20 -19.77 -10.60
N SER A 295 2.05 -19.87 -11.61
CA SER A 295 3.47 -19.53 -11.49
C SER A 295 4.05 -19.01 -12.79
N PHE A 296 5.19 -18.33 -12.67
CA PHE A 296 5.95 -17.87 -13.81
C PHE A 296 6.36 -19.01 -14.72
N ILE A 297 6.87 -20.12 -14.19
CA ILE A 297 7.28 -21.28 -15.01
C ILE A 297 6.13 -21.84 -15.85
N ASP A 298 4.90 -21.81 -15.33
CA ASP A 298 3.71 -22.33 -16.04
C ASP A 298 3.12 -21.34 -17.06
N GLY A 299 3.86 -20.29 -17.41
CA GLY A 299 3.48 -19.34 -18.47
C GLY A 299 2.68 -18.14 -18.01
N TRP A 300 2.41 -18.00 -16.70
CA TRP A 300 1.78 -16.81 -16.16
C TRP A 300 2.81 -15.68 -15.99
N THR A 301 2.36 -14.44 -16.06
CA THR A 301 3.15 -13.31 -15.57
C THR A 301 3.16 -13.34 -14.04
N THR A 302 4.13 -12.68 -13.41
CA THR A 302 4.12 -12.50 -11.94
C THR A 302 2.82 -11.83 -11.49
N TYR A 303 2.34 -10.79 -12.19
CA TYR A 303 1.12 -10.06 -11.87
C TYR A 303 -0.15 -10.93 -11.88
N ARG A 304 -0.35 -11.79 -12.89
CA ARG A 304 -1.51 -12.72 -12.99
C ARG A 304 -1.32 -14.05 -12.26
N SER A 305 -0.14 -14.32 -11.71
CA SER A 305 0.09 -15.51 -10.89
C SER A 305 -0.64 -15.46 -9.53
N ALA A 306 -1.11 -14.27 -9.13
CA ALA A 306 -1.81 -14.06 -7.87
C ALA A 306 -3.01 -15.00 -7.69
N THR A 307 -3.01 -15.73 -6.57
CA THR A 307 -4.17 -16.53 -6.15
C THR A 307 -5.34 -15.63 -5.77
N PHE A 308 -5.05 -14.54 -5.05
CA PHE A 308 -6.01 -13.51 -4.73
C PHE A 308 -5.46 -12.12 -5.09
N ALA A 309 -6.21 -11.35 -5.86
CA ALA A 309 -5.88 -9.99 -6.26
C ALA A 309 -6.98 -9.00 -5.88
N VAL A 310 -6.60 -7.80 -5.44
CA VAL A 310 -7.56 -6.74 -5.11
C VAL A 310 -7.14 -5.37 -5.64
N LYS A 311 -8.01 -4.80 -6.49
CA LYS A 311 -7.89 -3.46 -7.08
C LYS A 311 -8.88 -2.47 -6.44
N GLY A 312 -10.01 -2.96 -5.93
CA GLY A 312 -11.07 -2.12 -5.36
C GLY A 312 -10.67 -1.49 -4.02
N GLN A 313 -10.91 -0.19 -3.87
CA GLN A 313 -10.50 0.60 -2.70
C GLN A 313 -11.14 0.14 -1.38
N GLY A 314 -10.42 0.27 -0.27
CA GLY A 314 -10.95 0.08 1.09
C GLY A 314 -11.18 -1.39 1.45
N PHE A 315 -10.46 -2.30 0.78
CA PHE A 315 -10.56 -3.72 1.02
C PHE A 315 -10.09 -4.11 2.43
N ILE A 316 -10.83 -4.99 3.11
CA ILE A 316 -10.41 -5.55 4.39
C ILE A 316 -10.52 -7.07 4.32
N ALA A 317 -9.45 -7.78 4.66
CA ALA A 317 -9.49 -9.22 4.92
C ALA A 317 -9.15 -9.50 6.38
N ARG A 318 -9.82 -10.49 6.97
CA ARG A 318 -9.64 -10.85 8.36
C ARG A 318 -9.81 -12.34 8.61
N ASP A 319 -8.98 -12.89 9.50
CA ASP A 319 -9.11 -14.25 10.03
C ASP A 319 -9.13 -15.34 8.92
N MET A 320 -8.23 -15.25 7.93
CA MET A 320 -8.17 -16.17 6.78
C MET A 320 -6.77 -16.29 6.17
N THR A 321 -6.53 -17.30 5.33
CA THR A 321 -5.26 -17.51 4.61
C THR A 321 -5.41 -17.36 3.10
N PHE A 322 -4.41 -16.73 2.48
CA PHE A 322 -4.17 -16.75 1.03
C PHE A 322 -2.88 -17.50 0.76
N GLU A 323 -2.89 -18.47 -0.15
CA GLU A 323 -1.70 -19.25 -0.43
C GLU A 323 -1.49 -19.56 -1.91
N ASN A 324 -0.22 -19.65 -2.30
CA ASN A 324 0.20 -20.19 -3.58
C ASN A 324 1.11 -21.42 -3.36
N THR A 325 0.66 -22.56 -3.86
CA THR A 325 1.25 -23.87 -3.62
C THR A 325 2.18 -24.35 -4.74
N ALA A 326 2.53 -23.48 -5.69
CA ALA A 326 3.38 -23.83 -6.84
C ALA A 326 4.75 -24.44 -6.46
N GLY A 327 5.35 -23.96 -5.37
CA GLY A 327 6.65 -24.43 -4.88
C GLY A 327 7.84 -23.59 -5.38
N PRO A 328 9.04 -23.79 -4.82
CA PRO A 328 10.19 -22.93 -5.10
C PRO A 328 10.82 -23.18 -6.49
N GLU A 329 10.60 -24.37 -7.07
CA GLU A 329 11.04 -24.72 -8.44
C GLU A 329 10.24 -23.99 -9.53
N LYS A 330 9.12 -23.36 -9.16
CA LYS A 330 8.21 -22.68 -10.09
C LYS A 330 8.48 -21.17 -10.21
N HIS A 331 9.53 -20.69 -9.54
CA HIS A 331 9.90 -19.27 -9.45
C HIS A 331 8.73 -18.40 -8.94
N GLN A 332 8.49 -17.23 -9.54
CA GLN A 332 7.51 -16.25 -9.07
C GLN A 332 6.10 -16.85 -9.04
N ALA A 333 5.46 -16.84 -7.87
CA ALA A 333 4.14 -17.41 -7.68
C ALA A 333 3.40 -16.69 -6.54
N VAL A 334 2.60 -15.69 -6.91
CA VAL A 334 1.98 -14.77 -5.95
C VAL A 334 0.79 -15.41 -5.24
N ALA A 335 0.75 -15.29 -3.91
CA ALA A 335 -0.40 -15.72 -3.10
C ALA A 335 -1.43 -14.60 -2.99
N PHE A 336 -0.98 -13.39 -2.65
CA PHE A 336 -1.83 -12.23 -2.51
C PHE A 336 -1.20 -11.00 -3.20
N ARG A 337 -2.01 -10.29 -3.99
CA ARG A 337 -1.65 -9.03 -4.65
C ARG A 337 -2.65 -7.93 -4.28
N SER A 338 -2.14 -6.77 -3.88
CA SER A 338 -2.98 -5.59 -3.62
C SER A 338 -2.49 -4.38 -4.39
N ASP A 339 -3.39 -3.81 -5.20
CA ASP A 339 -3.32 -2.46 -5.76
C ASP A 339 -4.36 -1.54 -5.09
N SER A 340 -4.96 -2.02 -3.98
CA SER A 340 -6.08 -1.37 -3.31
C SER A 340 -5.59 -0.33 -2.33
N ASP A 341 -5.96 0.93 -2.57
CA ASP A 341 -5.73 1.99 -1.61
C ASP A 341 -6.57 1.82 -0.35
N LEU A 342 -5.97 2.14 0.79
CA LEU A 342 -6.57 2.02 2.13
C LEU A 342 -6.99 0.57 2.44
N SER A 343 -6.20 -0.40 1.98
CA SER A 343 -6.46 -1.83 2.22
C SER A 343 -5.87 -2.32 3.53
N VAL A 344 -6.56 -3.28 4.17
CA VAL A 344 -6.12 -3.89 5.44
C VAL A 344 -6.18 -5.41 5.41
N LEU A 345 -5.10 -6.07 5.81
CA LEU A 345 -5.09 -7.47 6.19
C LEU A 345 -4.91 -7.56 7.71
N PHE A 346 -5.81 -8.25 8.40
CA PHE A 346 -5.78 -8.37 9.86
C PHE A 346 -5.95 -9.81 10.34
N ARG A 347 -4.93 -10.36 10.99
CA ARG A 347 -4.90 -11.80 11.36
C ARG A 347 -5.11 -12.70 10.14
N CYS A 348 -4.41 -12.37 9.06
CA CYS A 348 -4.37 -13.19 7.85
C CYS A 348 -3.02 -13.89 7.73
N ALA A 349 -2.98 -15.01 7.02
CA ALA A 349 -1.71 -15.57 6.53
C ALA A 349 -1.58 -15.37 5.02
N VAL A 350 -0.36 -15.10 4.56
CA VAL A 350 0.00 -15.08 3.14
C VAL A 350 1.18 -16.03 2.96
N ARG A 351 0.93 -17.18 2.30
CA ARG A 351 1.87 -18.31 2.25
C ARG A 351 2.31 -18.61 0.82
N GLY A 352 3.60 -18.71 0.59
CA GLY A 352 4.16 -19.07 -0.71
C GLY A 352 5.64 -19.40 -0.63
N TYR A 353 6.34 -19.22 -1.76
CA TYR A 353 7.79 -19.30 -1.86
C TYR A 353 8.33 -17.97 -2.42
N GLN A 354 8.69 -17.92 -3.69
CA GLN A 354 9.15 -16.70 -4.32
C GLN A 354 7.96 -15.78 -4.66
N ASP A 355 8.10 -14.48 -4.40
CA ASP A 355 7.11 -13.44 -4.71
C ASP A 355 5.75 -13.66 -4.01
N THR A 356 5.76 -14.07 -2.74
CA THR A 356 4.54 -14.48 -2.01
C THR A 356 3.51 -13.35 -1.87
N LEU A 357 3.92 -12.18 -1.38
CA LEU A 357 3.08 -11.01 -1.18
C LEU A 357 3.49 -9.89 -2.11
N TYR A 358 2.63 -9.59 -3.09
CA TYR A 358 2.80 -8.47 -4.00
C TYR A 358 2.02 -7.25 -3.47
N ALA A 359 2.67 -6.48 -2.61
CA ALA A 359 2.18 -5.19 -2.13
C ALA A 359 2.42 -4.14 -3.24
N HIS A 360 1.66 -4.27 -4.33
CA HIS A 360 1.94 -3.67 -5.64
C HIS A 360 1.97 -2.13 -5.61
N SER A 361 0.88 -1.48 -5.19
CA SER A 361 0.76 -0.01 -5.18
C SER A 361 -0.17 0.49 -4.08
N MET A 362 -0.26 1.81 -3.92
CA MET A 362 -1.17 2.49 -2.96
C MET A 362 -0.85 2.26 -1.48
N ARG A 363 -1.71 2.74 -0.56
CA ARG A 363 -1.52 2.62 0.89
C ARG A 363 -2.12 1.34 1.44
N GLN A 364 -1.33 0.60 2.22
CA GLN A 364 -1.70 -0.73 2.71
C GLN A 364 -1.28 -0.92 4.16
N PHE A 365 -2.10 -1.63 4.95
CA PHE A 365 -1.81 -1.94 6.33
C PHE A 365 -1.97 -3.43 6.62
N TYR A 366 -0.89 -4.07 7.09
CA TYR A 366 -0.86 -5.48 7.47
C TYR A 366 -0.66 -5.56 8.98
N ARG A 367 -1.64 -6.14 9.70
CA ARG A 367 -1.64 -6.20 11.16
C ARG A 367 -1.82 -7.62 11.66
N ASP A 368 -0.99 -8.05 12.60
CA ASP A 368 -1.06 -9.38 13.21
C ASP A 368 -1.06 -10.52 12.15
N CYS A 369 -0.38 -10.31 11.02
CA CYS A 369 -0.37 -11.26 9.91
C CYS A 369 0.81 -12.23 9.99
N ILE A 370 0.69 -13.38 9.33
CA ILE A 370 1.78 -14.35 9.13
C ILE A 370 2.15 -14.32 7.64
N ILE A 371 3.39 -13.99 7.31
CA ILE A 371 3.85 -13.91 5.92
C ILE A 371 5.07 -14.82 5.77
N THR A 372 4.99 -15.79 4.85
CA THR A 372 6.03 -16.81 4.71
C THR A 372 6.49 -16.97 3.26
N GLY A 373 7.79 -16.99 3.01
CA GLY A 373 8.34 -17.22 1.67
C GLY A 373 9.85 -17.35 1.61
N THR A 374 10.44 -17.23 0.41
CA THR A 374 11.88 -17.43 0.16
C THR A 374 12.53 -16.20 -0.47
N VAL A 375 12.44 -16.07 -1.79
CA VAL A 375 13.00 -14.95 -2.56
C VAL A 375 11.95 -13.86 -2.71
N ASP A 376 12.32 -12.63 -2.37
CA ASP A 376 11.53 -11.40 -2.59
C ASP A 376 10.08 -11.53 -2.12
N PHE A 377 9.86 -12.22 -1.00
CA PHE A 377 8.52 -12.68 -0.68
C PHE A 377 7.58 -11.59 -0.15
N ILE A 378 8.08 -10.38 0.08
CA ILE A 378 7.33 -9.13 0.20
C ILE A 378 7.91 -8.13 -0.82
N PHE A 379 7.19 -7.85 -1.90
CA PHE A 379 7.70 -7.01 -2.99
C PHE A 379 6.60 -6.11 -3.57
N GLY A 380 7.03 -5.12 -4.35
CA GLY A 380 6.15 -4.11 -4.94
C GLY A 380 6.57 -2.68 -4.58
N ASP A 381 5.71 -1.72 -4.93
CA ASP A 381 5.93 -0.30 -4.71
C ASP A 381 4.75 0.39 -4.00
N SER A 382 4.07 -0.33 -3.11
CA SER A 382 3.09 0.29 -2.22
C SER A 382 3.74 1.15 -1.13
N THR A 383 2.93 1.99 -0.49
CA THR A 383 3.23 2.58 0.81
C THR A 383 2.64 1.66 1.89
N ALA A 384 3.40 0.65 2.32
CA ALA A 384 2.89 -0.43 3.17
C ALA A 384 3.53 -0.46 4.55
N ILE A 385 2.70 -0.73 5.57
CA ILE A 385 3.16 -0.98 6.93
C ILE A 385 2.79 -2.39 7.36
N PHE A 386 3.77 -3.10 7.92
CA PHE A 386 3.64 -4.42 8.53
C PHE A 386 3.82 -4.26 10.03
N GLN A 387 2.72 -4.30 10.78
CA GLN A 387 2.73 -4.05 12.21
C GLN A 387 2.37 -5.30 13.01
N ASN A 388 3.25 -5.71 13.93
CA ASN A 388 3.08 -6.90 14.76
C ASN A 388 2.87 -8.19 13.95
N CYS A 389 3.56 -8.31 12.81
CA CYS A 389 3.49 -9.50 11.95
C CYS A 389 4.53 -10.55 12.34
N GLN A 390 4.26 -11.80 11.98
CA GLN A 390 5.25 -12.88 11.94
C GLN A 390 5.74 -13.01 10.49
N ILE A 391 7.00 -12.68 10.24
CA ILE A 391 7.62 -12.71 8.92
C ILE A 391 8.64 -13.85 8.92
N LEU A 392 8.32 -14.95 8.26
CA LEU A 392 9.03 -16.22 8.40
C LEU A 392 9.64 -16.65 7.05
N ALA A 393 10.97 -16.64 6.97
CA ALA A 393 11.68 -17.17 5.82
C ALA A 393 11.63 -18.70 5.82
N ARG A 394 11.41 -19.31 4.65
CA ARG A 394 11.33 -20.76 4.47
C ARG A 394 12.64 -21.30 3.95
N LYS A 395 12.86 -22.62 4.06
CA LYS A 395 14.00 -23.25 3.40
C LYS A 395 13.85 -23.14 1.88
N GLY A 396 14.84 -22.53 1.22
CA GLY A 396 14.90 -22.38 -0.23
C GLY A 396 15.57 -23.57 -0.91
N LEU A 397 15.69 -23.48 -2.23
CA LEU A 397 16.48 -24.42 -3.03
C LEU A 397 17.98 -24.35 -2.68
N PRO A 398 18.79 -25.39 -2.97
CA PRO A 398 20.24 -25.31 -2.81
C PRO A 398 20.81 -24.06 -3.51
N GLN A 399 21.70 -23.35 -2.82
CA GLN A 399 22.34 -22.10 -3.28
C GLN A 399 21.40 -20.89 -3.47
N GLN A 400 20.08 -21.07 -3.29
CA GLN A 400 19.15 -19.94 -3.25
C GLN A 400 19.44 -19.07 -2.02
N LYS A 401 19.25 -17.77 -2.19
CA LYS A 401 19.31 -16.78 -1.11
C LYS A 401 17.92 -16.24 -0.90
N ASN A 402 17.46 -16.25 0.34
CA ASN A 402 16.20 -15.63 0.72
C ASN A 402 16.38 -14.12 0.88
N THR A 403 15.37 -13.38 0.46
CA THR A 403 15.26 -11.93 0.61
C THR A 403 13.85 -11.64 1.08
N ILE A 404 13.72 -11.00 2.25
CA ILE A 404 12.41 -10.70 2.82
C ILE A 404 11.72 -9.65 1.97
N THR A 405 12.41 -8.54 1.67
CA THR A 405 11.86 -7.46 0.84
C THR A 405 12.56 -7.28 -0.50
N ALA A 406 11.77 -6.89 -1.51
CA ALA A 406 12.26 -6.33 -2.77
C ALA A 406 11.40 -5.12 -3.14
N GLN A 407 11.75 -3.97 -2.60
CA GLN A 407 10.95 -2.75 -2.76
C GLN A 407 11.27 -2.05 -4.09
N GLY A 408 10.21 -1.60 -4.77
CA GLY A 408 10.21 -1.20 -6.17
C GLY A 408 10.19 0.28 -6.50
N ARG A 409 10.60 1.17 -5.59
CA ARG A 409 10.52 2.62 -5.81
C ARG A 409 11.52 3.12 -6.85
N LYS A 410 11.04 3.92 -7.81
CA LYS A 410 11.84 4.42 -8.95
C LYS A 410 12.12 5.91 -8.92
N GLU A 411 11.33 6.69 -8.20
CA GLU A 411 11.46 8.15 -8.18
C GLU A 411 11.51 8.70 -6.76
N THR A 412 12.32 9.73 -6.55
CA THR A 412 12.43 10.40 -5.26
C THR A 412 11.13 11.11 -4.86
N ALA A 413 10.30 11.46 -5.85
CA ALA A 413 9.01 12.06 -5.60
C ALA A 413 7.93 11.05 -5.12
N GLU A 414 8.15 9.74 -5.24
CA GLU A 414 7.19 8.76 -4.73
C GLU A 414 7.14 8.75 -3.20
N THR A 415 5.95 8.53 -2.65
CA THR A 415 5.71 8.36 -1.21
C THR A 415 5.89 6.91 -0.74
N THR A 416 6.22 6.01 -1.66
CA THR A 416 6.18 4.55 -1.53
C THR A 416 7.36 3.96 -0.73
N GLY A 417 7.19 2.76 -0.19
CA GLY A 417 8.17 2.12 0.67
C GLY A 417 7.53 1.14 1.63
N PHE A 418 8.36 0.28 2.22
CA PHE A 418 7.93 -0.67 3.25
C PHE A 418 8.42 -0.25 4.62
N SER A 419 7.53 -0.31 5.61
CA SER A 419 7.85 -0.11 7.02
C SER A 419 7.43 -1.35 7.81
N ILE A 420 8.39 -2.05 8.41
CA ILE A 420 8.16 -3.23 9.24
C ILE A 420 8.36 -2.81 10.70
N GLN A 421 7.28 -2.83 11.49
CA GLN A 421 7.24 -2.32 12.85
C GLN A 421 6.72 -3.36 13.84
N PHE A 422 7.33 -3.48 15.03
CA PHE A 422 6.89 -4.40 16.10
C PHE A 422 6.77 -5.86 15.69
N SER A 423 7.45 -6.26 14.61
CA SER A 423 7.26 -7.58 14.01
C SER A 423 8.32 -8.56 14.47
N ASN A 424 8.05 -9.85 14.28
CA ASN A 424 9.02 -10.92 14.48
C ASN A 424 9.52 -11.41 13.11
N ILE A 425 10.82 -11.21 12.86
CA ILE A 425 11.50 -11.69 11.66
C ILE A 425 12.29 -12.95 12.02
N SER A 426 11.84 -14.09 11.49
CA SER A 426 12.47 -15.39 11.76
C SER A 426 12.42 -16.33 10.56
N GLY A 427 12.72 -17.61 10.79
CA GLY A 427 12.60 -18.68 9.81
C GLY A 427 11.54 -19.69 10.24
N GLU A 428 11.00 -20.44 9.28
CA GLU A 428 10.27 -21.66 9.58
C GLU A 428 11.20 -22.73 10.18
N GLN A 429 10.61 -23.73 10.83
CA GLN A 429 11.33 -24.74 11.59
C GLN A 429 12.40 -25.47 10.78
N ASP A 430 12.14 -25.72 9.49
CA ASP A 430 13.05 -26.41 8.58
C ASP A 430 14.30 -25.58 8.23
N LEU A 431 14.16 -24.26 8.11
CA LEU A 431 15.27 -23.32 7.94
C LEU A 431 16.04 -23.11 9.25
N LEU A 432 15.33 -22.98 10.37
CA LEU A 432 15.97 -22.82 11.68
C LEU A 432 16.81 -24.03 12.09
N ALA A 433 16.38 -25.23 11.71
CA ALA A 433 17.15 -26.47 11.91
C ALA A 433 18.45 -26.51 11.08
N SER A 434 18.59 -25.66 10.05
CA SER A 434 19.72 -25.65 9.14
C SER A 434 20.02 -24.24 8.62
N LEU A 435 20.38 -23.31 9.50
CA LEU A 435 20.59 -21.89 9.17
C LEU A 435 21.56 -21.62 8.01
N ASN A 436 22.48 -22.55 7.73
CA ASN A 436 23.45 -22.43 6.63
C ASN A 436 22.96 -23.02 5.29
N SER A 437 21.77 -23.64 5.23
CA SER A 437 21.26 -24.18 3.95
C SER A 437 20.71 -23.10 3.02
N THR A 438 20.19 -22.01 3.57
CA THR A 438 19.61 -20.90 2.79
C THR A 438 19.89 -19.58 3.49
N PHE A 439 20.78 -18.78 2.93
CA PHE A 439 21.13 -17.49 3.52
C PHE A 439 19.97 -16.52 3.38
N THR A 440 19.58 -15.86 4.47
CA THR A 440 18.44 -14.93 4.50
C THR A 440 18.89 -13.50 4.77
N TYR A 441 18.37 -12.58 3.97
CA TYR A 441 18.62 -11.15 4.04
C TYR A 441 17.31 -10.38 4.21
N LEU A 442 17.38 -9.21 4.83
CA LEU A 442 16.27 -8.29 5.07
C LEU A 442 15.66 -7.79 3.76
N GLY A 443 16.45 -7.65 2.71
CA GLY A 443 15.96 -7.34 1.38
C GLY A 443 17.04 -7.00 0.36
N ARG A 444 16.61 -6.68 -0.86
CA ARG A 444 17.46 -6.24 -1.98
C ARG A 444 16.76 -5.20 -2.87
N PRO A 445 17.49 -4.22 -3.43
CA PRO A 445 16.88 -3.06 -4.08
C PRO A 445 16.40 -3.39 -5.49
N TRP A 446 15.12 -3.76 -5.63
CA TRP A 446 14.55 -4.09 -6.94
C TRP A 446 14.65 -2.90 -7.91
N LYS A 447 14.46 -1.67 -7.41
CA LYS A 447 14.56 -0.43 -8.19
C LYS A 447 15.46 0.61 -7.51
N THR A 448 15.81 1.65 -8.28
CA THR A 448 16.86 2.64 -7.97
C THR A 448 16.73 3.32 -6.63
N TYR A 449 15.52 3.67 -6.20
CA TYR A 449 15.29 4.38 -4.93
C TYR A 449 14.57 3.49 -3.91
N SER A 450 14.83 2.18 -3.98
CA SER A 450 14.25 1.17 -3.09
C SER A 450 14.27 1.63 -1.64
N ARG A 451 13.11 1.55 -0.96
CA ARG A 451 12.95 2.07 0.40
C ARG A 451 12.31 1.04 1.33
N THR A 452 13.09 0.55 2.28
CA THR A 452 12.62 -0.37 3.33
C THR A 452 13.16 0.08 4.68
N VAL A 453 12.28 0.21 5.67
CA VAL A 453 12.62 0.54 7.06
C VAL A 453 12.14 -0.59 7.97
N ILE A 454 13.02 -1.07 8.84
CA ILE A 454 12.67 -2.09 9.84
C ILE A 454 12.95 -1.52 11.21
N MET A 455 11.93 -1.45 12.06
CA MET A 455 12.05 -0.76 13.33
C MET A 455 11.32 -1.47 14.47
N GLN A 456 11.90 -1.39 15.67
CA GLN A 456 11.35 -1.94 16.91
C GLN A 456 10.90 -3.40 16.77
N SER A 457 11.64 -4.18 15.97
CA SER A 457 11.27 -5.54 15.58
C SER A 457 12.30 -6.55 16.08
N TYR A 458 11.84 -7.76 16.40
CA TYR A 458 12.73 -8.87 16.73
C TYR A 458 13.31 -9.48 15.45
N MET A 459 14.61 -9.78 15.46
CA MET A 459 15.31 -10.49 14.39
C MET A 459 16.02 -11.72 14.97
N SER A 460 15.62 -12.91 14.53
CA SER A 460 16.31 -14.16 14.90
C SER A 460 17.66 -14.31 14.17
N SER A 461 18.42 -15.34 14.52
CA SER A 461 19.74 -15.65 13.94
C SER A 461 19.71 -16.10 12.48
N VAL A 462 18.52 -16.19 11.87
CA VAL A 462 18.37 -16.48 10.43
C VAL A 462 18.91 -15.36 9.55
N ILE A 463 18.91 -14.12 10.05
CA ILE A 463 19.38 -12.96 9.30
C ILE A 463 20.89 -12.95 9.26
N ARG A 464 21.44 -12.89 8.04
CA ARG A 464 22.90 -12.78 7.84
C ARG A 464 23.42 -11.47 8.43
N PRO A 465 24.65 -11.45 8.99
CA PRO A 465 25.22 -10.23 9.58
C PRO A 465 25.26 -9.03 8.62
N GLN A 466 25.45 -9.29 7.32
CA GLN A 466 25.39 -8.27 6.26
C GLN A 466 24.05 -7.52 6.22
N GLY A 467 22.96 -8.16 6.65
CA GLY A 467 21.59 -7.62 6.67
C GLY A 467 20.95 -7.58 5.29
N TRP A 468 21.56 -6.88 4.34
CA TRP A 468 20.99 -6.58 3.02
C TRP A 468 21.82 -7.22 1.91
N LEU A 469 21.19 -7.47 0.75
CA LEU A 469 21.81 -8.13 -0.40
C LEU A 469 21.74 -7.23 -1.65
N GLU A 470 22.81 -7.19 -2.44
CA GLU A 470 22.81 -6.46 -3.70
C GLU A 470 21.76 -7.00 -4.67
N TRP A 471 21.18 -6.13 -5.50
CA TRP A 471 20.35 -6.58 -6.62
C TRP A 471 21.22 -7.03 -7.80
N ASN A 472 22.07 -6.12 -8.29
CA ASN A 472 23.01 -6.38 -9.37
C ASN A 472 24.23 -5.45 -9.25
N GLY A 473 25.34 -5.98 -8.72
CA GLY A 473 26.56 -5.19 -8.49
C GLY A 473 26.31 -3.96 -7.62
N ASN A 474 26.83 -2.81 -8.04
CA ASN A 474 26.75 -1.56 -7.28
C ASN A 474 25.55 -0.68 -7.64
N VAL A 475 24.59 -1.19 -8.41
CA VAL A 475 23.41 -0.42 -8.83
C VAL A 475 22.52 -0.14 -7.60
N SER A 476 22.06 1.11 -7.48
CA SER A 476 21.14 1.61 -6.44
C SER A 476 21.72 1.74 -5.03
N LEU A 477 22.94 1.29 -4.76
CA LEU A 477 23.49 1.22 -3.40
C LEU A 477 23.70 2.59 -2.74
N ASP A 478 23.84 3.63 -3.55
CA ASP A 478 24.00 5.03 -3.15
C ASP A 478 22.68 5.81 -3.04
N THR A 479 21.62 5.29 -3.65
CA THR A 479 20.34 5.99 -3.88
C THR A 479 19.17 5.35 -3.16
N LEU A 480 19.26 4.07 -2.80
CA LEU A 480 18.31 3.38 -1.92
C LEU A 480 18.24 4.02 -0.53
N TYR A 481 17.17 3.73 0.21
CA TYR A 481 17.02 4.11 1.62
C TYR A 481 16.64 2.88 2.44
N TYR A 482 17.65 2.19 2.96
CA TYR A 482 17.49 1.04 3.86
C TYR A 482 17.84 1.42 5.27
N ALA A 483 16.88 1.28 6.18
CA ALA A 483 17.05 1.78 7.53
C ALA A 483 16.64 0.78 8.61
N GLU A 484 17.39 0.78 9.72
CA GLU A 484 17.11 -0.01 10.92
C GLU A 484 17.00 0.93 12.13
N TYR A 485 16.03 0.71 13.02
CA TYR A 485 15.83 1.52 14.24
C TYR A 485 15.40 0.62 15.42
N GLU A 486 16.19 0.58 16.49
CA GLU A 486 15.84 -0.15 17.73
C GLU A 486 15.37 -1.61 17.55
N ASN A 487 15.92 -2.31 16.55
CA ASN A 487 15.68 -3.75 16.40
C ASN A 487 16.45 -4.53 17.47
N TYR A 488 15.94 -5.70 17.83
CA TYR A 488 16.52 -6.53 18.89
C TYR A 488 16.53 -8.02 18.50
N GLY A 489 17.25 -8.82 19.28
CA GLY A 489 17.44 -10.24 19.00
C GLY A 489 18.78 -10.55 18.29
N PRO A 490 19.11 -11.83 18.13
CA PRO A 490 20.45 -12.25 17.67
C PRO A 490 20.79 -11.84 16.23
N GLY A 491 19.79 -11.59 15.37
CA GLY A 491 20.00 -11.10 13.99
C GLY A 491 20.07 -9.58 13.86
N ALA A 492 19.80 -8.83 14.93
CA ALA A 492 19.73 -7.36 14.91
C ALA A 492 21.09 -6.67 15.07
N GLY A 493 22.17 -7.41 15.25
CA GLY A 493 23.52 -6.84 15.38
C GLY A 493 23.94 -6.06 14.14
N PHE A 494 24.26 -4.77 14.30
CA PHE A 494 24.60 -3.88 13.18
C PHE A 494 26.10 -3.81 12.83
N GLY A 495 26.99 -4.34 13.68
CA GLY A 495 28.45 -4.18 13.54
C GLY A 495 29.08 -4.77 12.27
N ALA A 496 28.37 -5.65 11.56
CA ALA A 496 28.82 -6.29 10.32
C ALA A 496 27.87 -6.05 9.13
N ARG A 497 26.97 -5.07 9.25
CA ARG A 497 26.09 -4.67 8.15
C ARG A 497 26.92 -4.14 6.98
N ILE A 498 26.32 -4.18 5.79
CA ILE A 498 26.89 -3.57 4.59
C ILE A 498 27.20 -2.08 4.82
N LYS A 499 28.12 -1.53 4.02
CA LYS A 499 28.60 -0.13 4.15
C LYS A 499 28.10 0.78 3.02
N TRP A 500 26.95 0.46 2.44
CA TRP A 500 26.41 1.23 1.31
C TRP A 500 25.97 2.63 1.77
N PRO A 501 26.14 3.68 0.94
CA PRO A 501 25.72 5.03 1.32
C PRO A 501 24.21 5.15 1.60
N GLY A 502 23.37 4.36 0.93
CA GLY A 502 21.93 4.32 1.16
C GLY A 502 21.48 3.53 2.40
N TYR A 503 22.42 2.92 3.14
CA TYR A 503 22.11 2.25 4.40
C TYR A 503 22.23 3.21 5.59
N HIS A 504 21.24 3.17 6.48
CA HIS A 504 21.11 4.08 7.60
C HIS A 504 20.76 3.34 8.89
N LEU A 505 21.64 3.43 9.88
CA LEU A 505 21.26 3.14 11.27
C LEU A 505 20.62 4.40 11.85
N LEU A 506 19.32 4.36 12.12
CA LEU A 506 18.61 5.50 12.67
C LEU A 506 18.82 5.53 14.18
N ASN A 507 19.37 6.64 14.68
CA ASN A 507 19.58 6.88 16.12
C ASN A 507 18.65 7.98 16.67
N ASP A 508 17.89 8.64 15.80
CA ASP A 508 16.95 9.70 16.16
C ASP A 508 15.52 9.23 15.89
N SER A 509 14.72 9.19 16.95
CA SER A 509 13.28 8.89 16.90
C SER A 509 12.53 9.78 15.90
N SER A 510 12.97 11.02 15.67
CA SER A 510 12.32 11.94 14.71
C SER A 510 12.41 11.44 13.27
N GLN A 511 13.51 10.75 12.92
CA GLN A 511 13.71 10.15 11.61
C GLN A 511 12.82 8.91 11.45
N ALA A 512 12.81 8.02 12.44
CA ALA A 512 12.00 6.81 12.46
C ALA A 512 10.48 7.12 12.48
N ASN A 513 10.07 8.20 13.14
CA ASN A 513 8.67 8.59 13.24
C ASN A 513 8.01 8.83 11.86
N ASN A 514 8.78 9.22 10.84
CA ASN A 514 8.28 9.39 9.47
C ASN A 514 7.74 8.09 8.84
N PHE A 515 8.16 6.94 9.36
CA PHE A 515 7.79 5.62 8.84
C PHE A 515 6.70 4.94 9.69
N THR A 516 6.10 5.66 10.64
CA THR A 516 5.01 5.15 11.50
C THR A 516 3.65 5.21 10.82
N VAL A 517 2.65 4.53 11.40
CA VAL A 517 1.28 4.49 10.87
C VAL A 517 0.67 5.88 10.67
N ALA A 518 0.85 6.78 11.63
CA ALA A 518 0.28 8.12 11.55
C ALA A 518 0.91 8.99 10.46
N GLN A 519 2.19 8.82 10.18
CA GLN A 519 2.94 9.68 9.26
C GLN A 519 3.04 9.10 7.85
N PHE A 520 3.38 7.81 7.74
CA PHE A 520 3.74 7.20 6.47
C PHE A 520 2.53 6.87 5.60
N ILE A 521 1.46 6.34 6.21
CA ILE A 521 0.21 5.99 5.52
C ILE A 521 -0.97 6.86 5.94
N LEU A 522 -0.73 7.91 6.74
CA LEU A 522 -1.77 8.77 7.32
C LEU A 522 -2.87 7.96 8.04
N GLY A 523 -2.50 6.87 8.72
CA GLY A 523 -3.43 5.86 9.22
C GLY A 523 -4.53 6.39 10.14
N ASN A 524 -4.28 7.48 10.87
CA ASN A 524 -5.28 8.11 11.74
C ASN A 524 -6.52 8.64 10.99
N SER A 525 -6.42 8.93 9.69
CA SER A 525 -7.56 9.43 8.92
C SER A 525 -8.49 8.32 8.42
N TRP A 526 -8.02 7.07 8.32
CA TRP A 526 -8.77 6.01 7.63
C TRP A 526 -8.80 4.64 8.33
N LEU A 527 -7.88 4.35 9.26
CA LEU A 527 -7.89 3.10 10.03
C LEU A 527 -8.97 3.05 11.12
N PRO A 528 -9.32 4.14 11.86
CA PRO A 528 -10.31 4.03 12.94
C PRO A 528 -11.68 3.45 12.51
N PRO A 529 -12.28 3.83 11.36
CA PRO A 529 -13.53 3.24 10.88
C PRO A 529 -13.45 1.73 10.55
N THR A 530 -12.25 1.18 10.41
CA THR A 530 -12.08 -0.27 10.20
C THR A 530 -12.36 -1.08 11.47
N GLY A 531 -12.22 -0.45 12.65
CA GLY A 531 -12.32 -1.10 13.95
C GLY A 531 -11.08 -1.91 14.35
N ILE A 532 -10.03 -1.91 13.53
CA ILE A 532 -8.77 -2.62 13.78
C ILE A 532 -7.89 -1.75 14.66
N LYS A 533 -7.38 -2.33 15.76
CA LYS A 533 -6.45 -1.64 16.67
C LYS A 533 -5.07 -1.58 16.02
N TYR A 534 -4.42 -0.42 16.13
CA TYR A 534 -3.07 -0.19 15.63
C TYR A 534 -2.32 0.77 16.56
N THR A 535 -0.99 0.71 16.51
CA THR A 535 -0.13 1.69 17.17
C THR A 535 0.20 2.79 16.16
N ALA A 536 -0.14 4.04 16.47
CA ALA A 536 -0.01 5.15 15.53
C ALA A 536 1.44 5.61 15.30
N GLY A 537 2.28 5.56 16.34
CA GLY A 537 3.66 6.06 16.34
C GLY A 537 4.69 5.00 16.73
N LEU A 538 5.82 5.45 17.27
CA LEU A 538 6.83 4.60 17.92
C LEU A 538 6.34 4.17 19.32
N ALA A 539 6.82 3.04 19.82
CA ALA A 539 6.68 2.69 21.24
C ALA A 539 7.84 3.31 22.02
N VAL A 540 7.56 3.79 23.24
CA VAL A 540 8.57 4.30 24.19
C VAL A 540 8.93 3.22 25.19
#